data_AF-B9K022-F1
#
_entry.id   AF-B9K022-F1
#
_cell.length_a   1.000
_cell.length_b   1.000
_cell.length_c   1.000
_cell.angle_alpha   90.00
_cell.angle_beta   90.00
_cell.angle_gamma   90.00
#
_symmetry.space_group_name_H-M   'P 1'
#
loop_
_entity.id
_entity.type
_entity.pdbx_description
1 polymer ?
#
loop_
_entity_poly.entity_id
_entity_poly.type
_entity_poly.pdbx_seq_one_letter_code
_entity_poly.pdbx_strand_id
1 'polypeptide(L)'
;MSVIDPNGAVALQRRLRLKREYGEAYPTGTETVAAPATVSGEWACTMPLAISREGAGQQRPASQETCHLDVQPQRTGCSDGSDKTSGPPRGVAIRSLFRRSGPRRGTPDVRSTDAGSCMSCDGHGASLEVRGLSYGPTGARSLIKNIDFTLTAGERLAILGPNGAGKTTLLRCLYRAVRPGEGRVLLDGQDVWTIDPRTVARRIAVVVQEMPADFPFTVEDIVMMGRIPWQKRAWKRSQSTGDDKARALHAMDHLHVTDLARRDFATLSGGEKQRVLVARALAQDPQLLILDEPSNHLDIRNQLEILDLLRGLGITIVTTLHDINLAAGFATRAIILKDGQMIAEGCPRDVLTADHLSAAFTVQTHVHSLDGGATRNFSFALSA
;
A
#
# COMPACT_ATOMS: atom_id res chain seq x y z
N MET A 1 31.96 -15.15 38.45
CA MET A 1 31.15 -16.14 37.73
C MET A 1 29.92 -15.41 37.21
N SER A 2 30.07 -14.70 36.08
CA SER A 2 29.05 -13.84 35.49
C SER A 2 28.54 -14.47 34.20
N VAL A 3 27.21 -14.52 34.10
CA VAL A 3 26.43 -15.15 33.04
C VAL A 3 26.50 -14.30 31.78
N ILE A 4 26.79 -14.95 30.65
CA ILE A 4 26.93 -14.35 29.32
C ILE A 4 25.54 -14.20 28.69
N ASP A 5 25.24 -12.99 28.22
CA ASP A 5 24.07 -12.64 27.41
C ASP A 5 24.15 -13.31 26.01
N PRO A 6 23.21 -14.20 25.65
CA PRO A 6 23.25 -14.95 24.39
C PRO A 6 22.89 -14.12 23.14
N ASN A 7 22.40 -12.88 23.27
CA ASN A 7 22.04 -12.04 22.12
C ASN A 7 23.21 -11.25 21.52
N GLY A 8 24.28 -11.01 22.30
CA GLY A 8 25.49 -10.32 21.82
C GLY A 8 26.34 -11.16 20.85
N ALA A 9 26.32 -12.48 21.00
CA ALA A 9 27.15 -13.40 20.21
C ALA A 9 26.67 -13.53 18.74
N VAL A 10 25.36 -13.43 18.50
CA VAL A 10 24.77 -13.55 17.15
C VAL A 10 25.03 -12.30 16.32
N ALA A 11 24.99 -11.10 16.93
CA ALA A 11 25.32 -9.85 16.28
C ALA A 11 26.81 -9.77 15.88
N LEU A 12 27.70 -10.29 16.74
CA LEU A 12 29.14 -10.33 16.48
C LEU A 12 29.49 -11.31 15.35
N GLN A 13 28.86 -12.49 15.30
CA GLN A 13 29.06 -13.47 14.24
C GLN A 13 28.58 -12.97 12.86
N ARG A 14 27.48 -12.20 12.80
CA ARG A 14 27.01 -11.56 11.56
C ARG A 14 28.00 -10.50 11.06
N ARG A 15 28.58 -9.73 11.98
CA ARG A 15 29.55 -8.67 11.69
C ARG A 15 30.90 -9.22 11.21
N LEU A 16 31.34 -10.34 11.77
CA LEU A 16 32.57 -11.04 11.35
C LEU A 16 32.42 -11.76 10.01
N ARG A 17 31.21 -12.23 9.67
CA ARG A 17 30.91 -12.83 8.37
C ARG A 17 30.96 -11.81 7.24
N LEU A 18 30.40 -10.62 7.47
CA LEU A 18 30.45 -9.50 6.52
C LEU A 18 31.88 -8.94 6.32
N LYS A 19 32.71 -8.93 7.37
CA LYS A 19 34.14 -8.57 7.28
C LYS A 19 34.99 -9.56 6.48
N ARG A 20 34.58 -10.83 6.37
CA ARG A 20 35.27 -11.84 5.54
C ARG A 20 34.80 -11.87 4.08
N GLU A 21 33.55 -11.46 3.81
CA GLU A 21 32.98 -11.41 2.45
C GLU A 21 33.29 -10.12 1.69
N TYR A 22 33.61 -9.03 2.38
CA TYR A 22 33.90 -7.73 1.76
C TYR A 22 35.19 -7.14 2.34
N GLY A 23 36.28 -7.26 1.56
CA GLY A 23 37.61 -6.77 1.90
C GLY A 23 37.65 -5.27 2.23
N GLU A 24 38.64 -4.93 3.06
CA GLU A 24 38.84 -3.64 3.74
C GLU A 24 38.89 -2.42 2.80
N ALA A 25 38.18 -1.36 3.20
CA ALA A 25 38.58 0.01 2.94
C ALA A 25 37.99 0.94 4.02
N TYR A 26 38.69 1.12 5.15
CA TYR A 26 38.58 2.32 5.98
C TYR A 26 39.90 2.55 6.73
N PRO A 27 40.44 3.78 6.80
CA PRO A 27 41.69 4.06 7.46
C PRO A 27 41.51 4.03 8.99
N THR A 28 42.50 3.46 9.65
CA THR A 28 42.66 3.38 11.10
C THR A 28 42.99 4.75 11.68
N GLY A 29 42.14 5.25 12.57
CA GLY A 29 42.44 6.34 13.49
C GLY A 29 42.25 5.84 14.92
N THR A 30 43.35 5.62 15.62
CA THR A 30 43.44 5.27 17.04
C THR A 30 43.15 6.50 17.89
N GLU A 31 42.23 6.42 18.85
CA GLU A 31 42.34 7.24 20.07
C GLU A 31 41.60 6.60 21.25
N THR A 32 42.17 6.86 22.41
CA THR A 32 42.25 5.98 23.57
C THR A 32 41.09 6.18 24.55
N VAL A 33 40.66 5.10 25.19
CA VAL A 33 39.65 5.07 26.26
C VAL A 33 40.13 5.82 27.50
N ALA A 34 39.32 6.74 28.02
CA ALA A 34 39.39 7.23 29.40
C ALA A 34 37.98 7.26 30.03
N ALA A 35 37.88 6.68 31.22
CA ALA A 35 36.66 6.53 32.02
C ALA A 35 36.17 7.87 32.64
N PRO A 36 34.88 8.00 32.99
CA PRO A 36 34.33 9.26 33.49
C PRO A 36 34.54 9.42 35.00
N ALA A 37 34.98 10.62 35.40
CA ALA A 37 34.96 11.11 36.76
C ALA A 37 33.79 12.10 36.99
N THR A 38 33.41 12.16 38.25
CA THR A 38 32.27 12.78 38.92
C THR A 38 32.17 14.32 38.92
N VAL A 39 30.91 14.79 38.93
CA VAL A 39 30.30 15.92 39.72
C VAL A 39 30.49 17.37 39.24
N SER A 40 29.37 18.04 38.89
CA SER A 40 28.74 19.20 39.59
C SER A 40 27.90 20.12 38.66
N GLY A 41 26.80 20.69 39.20
CA GLY A 41 26.09 21.87 38.64
C GLY A 41 24.82 21.55 37.82
N GLU A 42 23.61 21.30 38.33
CA GLU A 42 22.69 22.11 39.18
C GLU A 42 21.65 22.94 38.35
N TRP A 43 20.41 22.99 38.87
CA TRP A 43 19.22 23.80 38.50
C TRP A 43 18.43 23.39 37.25
N ALA A 44 17.09 23.27 37.21
CA ALA A 44 15.98 23.21 38.17
C ALA A 44 14.71 22.95 37.32
N CYS A 45 13.78 22.09 37.76
CA CYS A 45 12.32 22.32 37.65
C CYS A 45 11.54 21.19 38.36
N THR A 46 11.21 21.53 39.60
CA THR A 46 10.16 21.11 40.51
C THR A 46 8.92 20.39 39.91
N MET A 47 8.62 19.21 40.46
CA MET A 47 7.24 18.82 40.81
C MET A 47 6.90 19.35 42.21
N PRO A 48 5.64 19.24 42.66
CA PRO A 48 5.45 18.27 43.74
C PRO A 48 4.15 17.46 43.69
N LEU A 49 4.27 16.21 44.12
CA LEU A 49 3.22 15.42 44.76
C LEU A 49 3.09 15.86 46.23
N ALA A 50 1.88 15.87 46.77
CA ALA A 50 1.64 15.78 48.21
C ALA A 50 0.47 14.82 48.48
N ILE A 51 0.71 13.94 49.45
CA ILE A 51 -0.15 12.90 50.01
C ILE A 51 -0.73 13.44 51.32
N SER A 52 -2.02 13.20 51.63
CA SER A 52 -2.48 12.57 52.90
C SER A 52 -3.92 12.90 53.32
N ARG A 53 -4.64 11.81 53.64
CA ARG A 53 -5.49 11.51 54.82
C ARG A 53 -6.86 12.18 55.07
N GLU A 54 -7.79 11.25 55.33
CA GLU A 54 -8.85 11.20 56.37
C GLU A 54 -10.04 12.16 56.30
N GLY A 55 -11.25 11.59 56.44
CA GLY A 55 -12.42 12.33 56.90
C GLY A 55 -13.76 11.80 56.37
N ALA A 56 -14.49 11.09 57.22
CA ALA A 56 -15.86 10.64 57.03
C ALA A 56 -16.85 11.80 56.77
N GLY A 57 -17.95 11.54 56.05
CA GLY A 57 -19.05 12.49 55.94
C GLY A 57 -20.14 12.03 54.99
N GLN A 58 -21.33 11.84 55.54
CA GLN A 58 -22.52 11.23 54.94
C GLN A 58 -23.48 12.31 54.41
N GLN A 59 -24.38 11.92 53.50
CA GLN A 59 -25.69 12.55 53.14
C GLN A 59 -25.81 13.32 51.79
N ARG A 60 -26.97 13.06 51.16
CA ARG A 60 -27.56 13.40 49.83
C ARG A 60 -28.15 14.84 49.76
N PRO A 61 -29.00 15.24 48.77
CA PRO A 61 -28.94 15.30 47.28
C PRO A 61 -29.33 16.70 46.70
N ALA A 62 -29.61 16.77 45.37
CA ALA A 62 -30.23 17.86 44.55
C ALA A 62 -29.22 18.78 43.81
N SER A 63 -29.42 19.28 42.58
CA SER A 63 -30.60 19.42 41.71
C SER A 63 -30.19 19.63 40.23
N GLN A 64 -31.10 19.25 39.35
CA GLN A 64 -31.37 19.65 37.95
C GLN A 64 -30.64 20.88 37.38
N GLU A 65 -30.19 20.76 36.11
CA GLU A 65 -30.33 21.81 35.10
C GLU A 65 -30.41 21.19 33.68
N THR A 66 -31.57 21.38 33.07
CA THR A 66 -31.94 21.07 31.68
C THR A 66 -31.96 22.38 30.88
N CYS A 67 -31.46 22.37 29.65
CA CYS A 67 -31.77 23.42 28.67
C CYS A 67 -32.26 22.77 27.36
N HIS A 68 -33.55 22.98 27.09
CA HIS A 68 -34.24 22.72 25.82
C HIS A 68 -34.05 23.92 24.87
N LEU A 69 -34.00 23.66 23.57
CA LEU A 69 -34.44 24.63 22.56
C LEU A 69 -35.23 23.88 21.46
N ASP A 70 -36.55 24.04 21.54
CA ASP A 70 -37.55 23.74 20.53
C ASP A 70 -38.03 25.08 19.96
N VAL A 71 -38.02 25.28 18.64
CA VAL A 71 -38.93 26.22 17.96
C VAL A 71 -39.36 25.62 16.63
N GLN A 72 -40.68 25.45 16.52
CA GLN A 72 -41.44 24.88 15.41
C GLN A 72 -41.94 25.95 14.39
N PRO A 73 -42.59 25.55 13.28
CA PRO A 73 -42.57 26.24 11.98
C PRO A 73 -43.84 27.06 11.67
N GLN A 74 -43.85 27.80 10.54
CA GLN A 74 -45.08 28.28 9.90
C GLN A 74 -45.10 28.10 8.38
N ARG A 75 -46.27 27.65 7.89
CA ARG A 75 -46.70 27.55 6.49
C ARG A 75 -47.65 28.71 6.15
N THR A 76 -47.66 29.15 4.89
CA THR A 76 -48.78 29.58 4.02
C THR A 76 -48.14 29.88 2.64
N GLY A 77 -48.72 29.76 1.43
CA GLY A 77 -50.06 29.52 0.89
C GLY A 77 -50.02 29.96 -0.59
N CYS A 78 -50.75 29.28 -1.48
CA CYS A 78 -50.73 29.37 -2.96
C CYS A 78 -51.07 30.74 -3.60
N SER A 79 -50.73 30.93 -4.89
CA SER A 79 -51.70 31.22 -5.98
C SER A 79 -51.05 31.39 -7.37
N ASP A 80 -51.89 31.14 -8.37
CA ASP A 80 -51.71 31.02 -9.83
C ASP A 80 -51.24 32.29 -10.56
N GLY A 81 -50.86 32.14 -11.85
CA GLY A 81 -50.97 33.26 -12.79
C GLY A 81 -50.09 33.21 -14.03
N SER A 82 -50.66 32.67 -15.10
CA SER A 82 -50.30 32.69 -16.52
C SER A 82 -49.77 34.00 -17.14
N ASP A 83 -48.99 33.80 -18.22
CA ASP A 83 -49.12 34.40 -19.57
C ASP A 83 -48.15 35.51 -20.05
N LYS A 84 -47.61 35.23 -21.26
CA LYS A 84 -47.36 36.11 -22.42
C LYS A 84 -46.18 37.10 -22.50
N THR A 85 -45.29 36.75 -23.45
CA THR A 85 -44.80 37.54 -24.60
C THR A 85 -44.17 38.92 -24.39
N SER A 86 -42.95 39.11 -24.89
CA SER A 86 -42.63 39.95 -26.07
C SER A 86 -41.13 40.27 -26.16
N GLY A 87 -40.65 40.49 -27.39
CA GLY A 87 -39.25 40.52 -27.79
C GLY A 87 -38.53 41.88 -27.62
N PRO A 88 -37.46 42.14 -28.41
CA PRO A 88 -36.21 42.76 -27.93
C PRO A 88 -35.99 44.21 -28.41
N PRO A 89 -34.81 44.79 -28.12
CA PRO A 89 -34.10 45.62 -29.11
C PRO A 89 -32.65 45.12 -29.32
N ARG A 90 -32.18 44.90 -30.55
CA ARG A 90 -31.50 45.87 -31.46
C ARG A 90 -30.45 46.71 -30.72
N GLY A 91 -29.16 46.75 -31.03
CA GLY A 91 -28.36 46.25 -32.14
C GLY A 91 -27.22 47.24 -32.37
N VAL A 92 -25.97 46.78 -32.55
CA VAL A 92 -24.94 47.52 -33.30
C VAL A 92 -24.09 46.49 -34.06
N ALA A 93 -24.05 46.66 -35.38
CA ALA A 93 -23.31 45.87 -36.33
C ALA A 93 -21.98 46.56 -36.65
N ILE A 94 -20.92 45.78 -36.87
CA ILE A 94 -19.83 46.17 -37.77
C ILE A 94 -19.58 45.05 -38.78
N ARG A 95 -19.80 45.44 -40.04
CA ARG A 95 -19.60 44.76 -41.33
C ARG A 95 -18.14 44.29 -41.48
N SER A 96 -17.92 43.00 -41.75
CA SER A 96 -17.78 42.36 -43.07
C SER A 96 -16.46 42.62 -43.80
N LEU A 97 -15.67 41.57 -44.01
CA LEU A 97 -15.08 41.27 -45.32
C LEU A 97 -15.09 39.74 -45.52
N PHE A 98 -15.96 39.33 -46.44
CA PHE A 98 -16.13 37.97 -46.94
C PHE A 98 -15.50 37.92 -48.33
N ARG A 99 -14.64 36.94 -48.62
CA ARG A 99 -14.45 36.44 -49.99
C ARG A 99 -14.80 34.95 -49.99
N ARG A 100 -15.80 34.62 -50.81
CA ARG A 100 -16.27 33.26 -51.11
C ARG A 100 -15.53 32.72 -52.33
N SER A 101 -15.29 31.40 -52.32
CA SER A 101 -15.52 30.51 -53.47
C SER A 101 -15.50 29.05 -52.98
N GLY A 102 -16.58 28.29 -53.25
CA GLY A 102 -16.86 26.91 -52.75
C GLY A 102 -16.12 25.78 -53.49
N PRO A 103 -16.68 24.55 -53.70
CA PRO A 103 -17.95 23.97 -53.26
C PRO A 103 -17.82 22.63 -52.47
N ARG A 104 -18.96 22.14 -51.98
CA ARG A 104 -19.17 20.91 -51.19
C ARG A 104 -18.69 19.62 -51.89
N ARG A 105 -17.99 18.76 -51.14
CA ARG A 105 -17.92 17.29 -51.25
C ARG A 105 -17.83 16.77 -49.81
N GLY A 106 -18.82 16.03 -49.30
CA GLY A 106 -18.90 14.58 -49.49
C GLY A 106 -18.16 13.92 -48.31
N THR A 107 -18.89 13.60 -47.25
CA THR A 107 -18.41 12.79 -46.11
C THR A 107 -18.10 11.36 -46.57
N PRO A 108 -16.90 10.83 -46.31
CA PRO A 108 -16.73 9.41 -46.10
C PRO A 108 -16.65 9.16 -44.58
N ASP A 109 -17.69 8.50 -44.10
CA ASP A 109 -17.59 7.63 -42.93
C ASP A 109 -16.61 6.48 -43.24
N VAL A 110 -16.08 5.88 -42.18
CA VAL A 110 -15.40 4.57 -42.11
C VAL A 110 -13.86 4.54 -42.13
N ARG A 111 -13.37 3.95 -41.01
CA ARG A 111 -12.08 3.29 -40.69
C ARG A 111 -10.99 4.14 -40.06
N SER A 112 -11.04 4.11 -38.74
CA SER A 112 -9.89 4.04 -37.84
C SER A 112 -8.80 3.12 -38.42
N THR A 113 -7.74 3.72 -38.94
CA THR A 113 -6.46 3.04 -39.16
C THR A 113 -5.52 3.41 -38.02
N ASP A 114 -5.25 2.42 -37.17
CA ASP A 114 -4.02 2.19 -36.42
C ASP A 114 -3.34 3.42 -35.84
N ALA A 115 -3.87 3.88 -34.71
CA ALA A 115 -3.03 4.43 -33.67
C ALA A 115 -2.04 3.34 -33.26
N GLY A 116 -0.75 3.65 -33.38
CA GLY A 116 0.34 2.74 -33.09
C GLY A 116 0.11 1.99 -31.78
N SER A 117 0.21 0.66 -31.89
CA SER A 117 0.38 -0.26 -30.77
C SER A 117 1.30 0.38 -29.74
N CYS A 118 0.71 0.85 -28.64
CA CYS A 118 1.40 0.90 -27.37
C CYS A 118 1.86 -0.54 -27.15
N MET A 119 3.18 -0.76 -27.11
CA MET A 119 3.73 -2.03 -26.66
C MET A 119 3.28 -2.17 -25.23
N SER A 120 2.19 -2.90 -25.09
CA SER A 120 1.43 -3.09 -23.88
C SER A 120 2.36 -3.59 -22.80
N CYS A 121 2.10 -3.11 -21.60
CA CYS A 121 2.27 -3.84 -20.37
C CYS A 121 1.48 -5.17 -20.45
N ASP A 122 1.91 -6.09 -21.33
CA ASP A 122 1.48 -7.48 -21.50
C ASP A 122 2.01 -8.35 -20.37
N GLY A 123 1.99 -7.83 -19.14
CA GLY A 123 2.29 -8.60 -17.95
C GLY A 123 1.18 -9.63 -17.78
N HIS A 124 1.38 -10.83 -18.35
CA HIS A 124 0.48 -11.95 -18.10
C HIS A 124 0.62 -12.30 -16.62
N GLY A 125 -0.44 -12.06 -15.85
CA GLY A 125 -0.49 -12.43 -14.45
C GLY A 125 -0.17 -13.92 -14.26
N ALA A 126 0.33 -14.27 -13.08
CA ALA A 126 0.53 -15.66 -12.69
C ALA A 126 -0.60 -16.11 -11.77
N SER A 127 -1.00 -17.38 -11.88
CA SER A 127 -1.86 -17.99 -10.89
C SER A 127 -1.08 -18.25 -9.60
N LEU A 128 -1.71 -17.99 -8.46
CA LEU A 128 -1.14 -18.22 -7.13
C LEU A 128 -2.06 -19.17 -6.38
N GLU A 129 -1.52 -20.25 -5.84
CA GLU A 129 -2.29 -21.19 -5.03
C GLU A 129 -1.57 -21.46 -3.72
N VAL A 130 -2.31 -21.35 -2.62
CA VAL A 130 -1.83 -21.55 -1.26
C VAL A 130 -2.64 -22.70 -0.66
N ARG A 131 -1.93 -23.73 -0.19
CA ARG A 131 -2.55 -24.96 0.36
C ARG A 131 -2.04 -25.24 1.75
N GLY A 132 -2.93 -25.30 2.74
CA GLY A 132 -2.68 -25.69 4.13
C GLY A 132 -1.55 -24.91 4.79
N LEU A 133 -1.39 -23.64 4.44
CA LEU A 133 -0.20 -22.87 4.81
C LEU A 133 -0.23 -22.53 6.31
N SER A 134 0.76 -23.01 7.05
CA SER A 134 0.95 -22.73 8.47
C SER A 134 2.37 -22.28 8.76
N TYR A 135 2.52 -21.29 9.63
CA TYR A 135 3.83 -20.80 10.07
C TYR A 135 3.78 -20.22 11.48
N GLY A 136 4.77 -20.59 12.28
CA GLY A 136 5.08 -20.01 13.59
C GLY A 136 6.58 -20.03 13.85
N PRO A 137 7.15 -19.04 14.57
CA PRO A 137 8.52 -19.11 15.04
C PRO A 137 8.71 -20.35 15.93
N THR A 138 9.90 -20.96 15.87
CA THR A 138 10.22 -22.13 16.69
C THR A 138 10.05 -21.81 18.17
N GLY A 139 9.27 -22.63 18.89
CA GLY A 139 8.99 -22.42 20.33
C GLY A 139 7.95 -21.34 20.63
N ALA A 140 7.31 -20.76 19.62
CA ALA A 140 6.24 -19.77 19.78
C ALA A 140 4.90 -20.27 19.22
N ARG A 141 3.82 -19.55 19.53
CA ARG A 141 2.49 -19.81 18.96
C ARG A 141 2.53 -19.59 17.43
N SER A 142 1.84 -20.46 16.69
CA SER A 142 1.68 -20.30 15.25
C SER A 142 0.99 -18.97 14.91
N LEU A 143 1.60 -18.20 14.02
CA LEU A 143 1.17 -16.86 13.59
C LEU A 143 0.16 -16.93 12.45
N ILE A 144 0.24 -17.97 11.60
CA ILE A 144 -0.76 -18.30 10.58
C ILE A 144 -1.02 -19.81 10.61
N LYS A 145 -2.27 -20.23 10.42
CA LYS A 145 -2.72 -21.61 10.58
C LYS A 145 -3.66 -22.01 9.44
N ASN A 146 -3.28 -23.04 8.70
CA ASN A 146 -4.08 -23.69 7.66
C ASN A 146 -4.79 -22.69 6.74
N ILE A 147 -4.00 -21.84 6.08
CA ILE A 147 -4.52 -20.88 5.10
C ILE A 147 -4.57 -21.55 3.73
N ASP A 148 -5.75 -21.49 3.10
CA ASP A 148 -6.05 -22.06 1.79
C ASP A 148 -6.71 -21.00 0.92
N PHE A 149 -6.12 -20.65 -0.22
CA PHE A 149 -6.78 -19.83 -1.23
C PHE A 149 -6.09 -20.00 -2.58
N THR A 150 -6.79 -19.60 -3.64
CA THR A 150 -6.22 -19.56 -5.00
C THR A 150 -6.43 -18.16 -5.55
N LEU A 151 -5.65 -17.73 -6.53
CA LEU A 151 -5.86 -16.55 -7.35
C LEU A 151 -5.59 -16.92 -8.80
N THR A 152 -6.47 -16.52 -9.70
CA THR A 152 -6.22 -16.64 -11.13
C THR A 152 -5.34 -15.47 -11.60
N ALA A 153 -4.68 -15.66 -12.75
CA ALA A 153 -3.89 -14.61 -13.38
C ALA A 153 -4.67 -13.29 -13.52
N GLY A 154 -4.08 -12.18 -13.09
CA GLY A 154 -4.68 -10.84 -13.18
C GLY A 154 -5.66 -10.50 -12.04
N GLU A 155 -5.94 -11.43 -11.13
CA GLU A 155 -6.74 -11.11 -9.94
C GLU A 155 -5.98 -10.21 -8.96
N ARG A 156 -6.75 -9.39 -8.24
CA ARG A 156 -6.27 -8.46 -7.23
C ARG A 156 -6.85 -8.87 -5.88
N LEU A 157 -6.02 -9.43 -5.02
CA LEU A 157 -6.38 -9.86 -3.68
C LEU A 157 -6.09 -8.77 -2.66
N ALA A 158 -7.11 -8.39 -1.87
CA ALA A 158 -6.94 -7.58 -0.68
C ALA A 158 -7.01 -8.46 0.58
N ILE A 159 -5.96 -8.40 1.40
CA ILE A 159 -5.89 -9.08 2.70
C ILE A 159 -6.19 -8.05 3.79
N LEU A 160 -7.28 -8.28 4.50
CA LEU A 160 -7.82 -7.45 5.57
C LEU A 160 -7.69 -8.18 6.91
N GLY A 161 -7.75 -7.42 7.99
CA GLY A 161 -7.76 -7.95 9.35
C GLY A 161 -7.12 -6.97 10.34
N PRO A 162 -7.33 -7.16 11.65
CA PRO A 162 -6.73 -6.30 12.67
C PRO A 162 -5.20 -6.39 12.69
N ASN A 163 -4.57 -5.46 13.40
CA ASN A 163 -3.13 -5.53 13.66
C ASN A 163 -2.81 -6.81 14.44
N GLY A 164 -1.72 -7.48 14.06
CA GLY A 164 -1.34 -8.77 14.65
C GLY A 164 -2.08 -9.99 14.10
N ALA A 165 -3.01 -9.84 13.15
CA ALA A 165 -3.74 -10.98 12.56
C ALA A 165 -2.89 -11.96 11.72
N GLY A 166 -1.63 -11.62 11.44
CA GLY A 166 -0.72 -12.46 10.64
C GLY A 166 -0.58 -12.06 9.17
N LYS A 167 -1.12 -10.90 8.76
CA LYS A 167 -1.09 -10.39 7.37
C LYS A 167 0.34 -10.32 6.77
N THR A 168 1.24 -9.58 7.38
CA THR A 168 2.65 -9.46 6.94
C THR A 168 3.37 -10.81 6.96
N THR A 169 3.03 -11.68 7.93
CA THR A 169 3.59 -13.05 8.00
C THR A 169 3.13 -13.90 6.83
N LEU A 170 1.85 -13.83 6.46
CA LEU A 170 1.32 -14.49 5.26
C LEU A 170 2.06 -13.98 4.02
N LEU A 171 2.16 -12.66 3.84
CA LEU A 171 2.90 -12.09 2.70
C LEU A 171 4.34 -12.63 2.63
N ARG A 172 5.07 -12.64 3.76
CA ARG A 172 6.44 -13.18 3.87
C ARG A 172 6.57 -14.63 3.41
N CYS A 173 5.55 -15.45 3.61
CA CYS A 173 5.50 -16.80 3.08
C CYS A 173 5.28 -16.81 1.56
N LEU A 174 4.40 -15.94 1.03
CA LEU A 174 4.11 -15.86 -0.40
C LEU A 174 5.32 -15.45 -1.24
N TYR A 175 6.10 -14.46 -0.79
CA TYR A 175 7.31 -14.02 -1.51
C TYR A 175 8.60 -14.74 -1.11
N ARG A 176 8.49 -15.89 -0.44
CA ARG A 176 9.63 -16.75 -0.09
C ARG A 176 10.66 -16.10 0.86
N ALA A 177 10.27 -15.12 1.67
CA ALA A 177 11.14 -14.63 2.75
C ALA A 177 11.19 -15.58 3.95
N VAL A 178 10.08 -16.27 4.21
CA VAL A 178 9.94 -17.19 5.34
C VAL A 178 9.36 -18.49 4.85
N ARG A 179 10.04 -19.61 5.13
CA ARG A 179 9.55 -20.94 4.76
C ARG A 179 8.40 -21.33 5.68
N PRO A 180 7.23 -21.72 5.13
CA PRO A 180 6.14 -22.22 5.96
C PRO A 180 6.55 -23.53 6.65
N GLY A 181 6.01 -23.76 7.84
CA GLY A 181 6.21 -25.02 8.57
C GLY A 181 5.42 -26.16 7.94
N GLU A 182 4.22 -25.86 7.45
CA GLU A 182 3.33 -26.79 6.77
C GLU A 182 2.68 -26.11 5.57
N GLY A 183 2.20 -26.92 4.62
CA GLY A 183 1.56 -26.43 3.41
C GLY A 183 2.56 -25.98 2.33
N ARG A 184 2.02 -25.41 1.24
CA ARG A 184 2.78 -24.99 0.06
C ARG A 184 2.24 -23.71 -0.54
N VAL A 185 3.13 -22.99 -1.22
CA VAL A 185 2.79 -21.84 -2.08
C VAL A 185 3.20 -22.20 -3.50
N LEU A 186 2.23 -22.27 -4.39
CA LEU A 186 2.36 -22.68 -5.79
C LEU A 186 2.18 -21.46 -6.70
N LEU A 187 3.12 -21.23 -7.61
CA LEU A 187 3.04 -20.22 -8.66
C LEU A 187 2.94 -20.94 -10.01
N ASP A 188 1.81 -20.81 -10.70
CA ASP A 188 1.48 -21.62 -11.89
C ASP A 188 1.67 -23.13 -11.67
N GLY A 189 1.14 -23.62 -10.55
CA GLY A 189 1.19 -25.04 -10.18
C GLY A 189 2.55 -25.52 -9.66
N GLN A 190 3.59 -24.67 -9.63
CA GLN A 190 4.93 -25.02 -9.16
C GLN A 190 5.22 -24.43 -7.79
N ASP A 191 5.71 -25.24 -6.86
CA ASP A 191 6.09 -24.79 -5.51
C ASP A 191 7.25 -23.79 -5.57
N VAL A 192 7.05 -22.58 -5.04
CA VAL A 192 8.04 -21.48 -5.05
C VAL A 192 9.34 -21.85 -4.33
N TRP A 193 9.33 -22.85 -3.45
CA TRP A 193 10.51 -23.37 -2.77
C TRP A 193 11.30 -24.40 -3.59
N THR A 194 10.68 -24.98 -4.62
CA THR A 194 11.32 -25.94 -5.54
C THR A 194 11.95 -25.26 -6.76
N ILE A 195 11.46 -24.06 -7.11
CA ILE A 195 12.00 -23.25 -8.21
C ILE A 195 13.30 -22.56 -7.77
N ASP A 196 14.21 -22.33 -8.73
CA ASP A 196 15.41 -21.52 -8.52
C ASP A 196 15.05 -20.12 -7.95
N PRO A 197 15.71 -19.64 -6.87
CA PRO A 197 15.38 -18.37 -6.23
C PRO A 197 15.38 -17.19 -7.18
N ARG A 198 16.29 -17.18 -8.16
CA ARG A 198 16.41 -16.08 -9.12
C ARG A 198 15.27 -16.08 -10.12
N THR A 199 14.77 -17.26 -10.49
CA THR A 199 13.56 -17.40 -11.32
C THR A 199 12.33 -16.89 -10.56
N VAL A 200 12.17 -17.25 -9.28
CA VAL A 200 11.09 -16.69 -8.43
C VAL A 200 11.21 -15.17 -8.31
N ALA A 201 12.42 -14.66 -8.08
CA ALA A 201 12.70 -13.22 -7.99
C ALA A 201 12.58 -12.46 -9.31
N ARG A 202 12.33 -13.12 -10.45
CA ARG A 202 11.88 -12.43 -11.68
C ARG A 202 10.37 -12.35 -11.75
N ARG A 203 9.68 -13.39 -11.26
CA ARG A 203 8.23 -13.55 -11.38
C ARG A 203 7.44 -12.84 -10.27
N ILE A 204 8.01 -12.76 -9.05
CA ILE A 204 7.39 -12.15 -7.89
C ILE A 204 8.16 -10.88 -7.51
N ALA A 205 7.52 -9.73 -7.52
CA ALA A 205 8.07 -8.49 -6.98
C ALA A 205 7.38 -8.10 -5.68
N VAL A 206 8.11 -7.43 -4.79
CA VAL A 206 7.61 -7.07 -3.46
C VAL A 206 7.88 -5.59 -3.17
N VAL A 207 6.87 -4.91 -2.65
CA VAL A 207 6.97 -3.57 -2.10
C VAL A 207 6.76 -3.66 -0.58
N VAL A 208 7.86 -3.55 0.17
CA VAL A 208 7.86 -3.47 1.63
C VAL A 208 8.19 -2.04 2.05
N GLN A 209 7.61 -1.60 3.18
CA GLN A 209 7.70 -0.22 3.65
C GLN A 209 9.08 0.19 4.21
N GLU A 210 10.02 -0.73 4.41
CA GLU A 210 11.32 -0.40 4.99
C GLU A 210 12.40 -0.18 3.91
N MET A 211 12.82 1.08 3.75
CA MET A 211 14.12 1.41 3.16
C MET A 211 14.94 2.22 4.17
N PRO A 212 16.19 1.81 4.47
CA PRO A 212 17.11 2.64 5.22
C PRO A 212 17.35 3.96 4.47
N ALA A 213 17.02 5.08 5.12
CA ALA A 213 17.11 6.42 4.53
C ALA A 213 18.55 6.93 4.34
N ASP A 214 19.56 6.15 4.75
CA ASP A 214 20.91 6.64 4.96
C ASP A 214 21.85 6.50 3.75
N PHE A 215 21.33 6.05 2.59
CA PHE A 215 22.13 5.93 1.37
C PHE A 215 21.69 6.95 0.31
N PRO A 216 22.63 7.71 -0.29
CA PRO A 216 22.32 8.73 -1.30
C PRO A 216 22.09 8.08 -2.66
N PHE A 217 20.95 7.40 -2.81
CA PHE A 217 20.50 6.86 -4.10
C PHE A 217 19.56 7.84 -4.78
N THR A 218 19.75 8.01 -6.09
CA THR A 218 18.77 8.70 -6.93
C THR A 218 17.54 7.82 -7.18
N VAL A 219 16.45 8.42 -7.65
CA VAL A 219 15.27 7.65 -8.08
C VAL A 219 15.62 6.65 -9.17
N GLU A 220 16.40 7.05 -10.18
CA GLU A 220 16.85 6.15 -11.25
C GLU A 220 17.63 4.97 -10.67
N ASP A 221 18.55 5.19 -9.72
CA ASP A 221 19.31 4.12 -9.07
C ASP A 221 18.38 3.10 -8.40
N ILE A 222 17.38 3.57 -7.65
CA ILE A 222 16.43 2.71 -6.95
C ILE A 222 15.61 1.88 -7.92
N VAL A 223 15.08 2.49 -8.99
CA VAL A 223 14.28 1.76 -9.98
C VAL A 223 15.14 0.74 -10.72
N MET A 224 16.39 1.09 -11.04
CA MET A 224 17.35 0.18 -11.65
C MET A 224 17.67 -1.04 -10.77
N MET A 225 17.53 -0.96 -9.45
CA MET A 225 17.66 -2.14 -8.56
C MET A 225 16.62 -3.22 -8.87
N GLY A 226 15.45 -2.86 -9.44
CA GLY A 226 14.46 -3.82 -9.94
C GLY A 226 15.00 -4.77 -11.01
N ARG A 227 16.09 -4.38 -11.70
CA ARG A 227 16.74 -5.20 -12.74
C ARG A 227 17.77 -6.19 -12.22
N ILE A 228 18.10 -6.19 -10.93
CA ILE A 228 19.09 -7.11 -10.32
C ILE A 228 18.80 -8.60 -10.67
N PRO A 229 17.55 -9.11 -10.64
CA PRO A 229 17.24 -10.49 -11.00
C PRO A 229 17.59 -10.85 -12.46
N TRP A 230 17.78 -9.87 -13.35
CA TRP A 230 18.10 -10.06 -14.77
C TRP A 230 19.60 -10.00 -15.08
N GLN A 231 20.42 -9.37 -14.22
CA GLN A 231 21.86 -9.17 -14.45
C GLN A 231 22.72 -10.44 -14.40
N LYS A 232 23.36 -10.84 -15.50
CA LYS A 232 24.21 -12.04 -15.54
C LYS A 232 25.35 -11.97 -14.51
N ARG A 233 25.58 -13.08 -13.78
CA ARG A 233 26.49 -13.21 -12.61
C ARG A 233 27.98 -13.00 -12.90
N ALA A 234 28.38 -12.73 -14.14
CA ALA A 234 29.77 -12.75 -14.56
C ALA A 234 30.31 -11.34 -14.81
N TRP A 235 31.04 -10.80 -13.83
CA TRP A 235 32.24 -9.93 -13.90
C TRP A 235 32.28 -8.68 -14.81
N LYS A 236 31.34 -8.47 -15.74
CA LYS A 236 31.23 -7.25 -16.54
C LYS A 236 30.27 -6.29 -15.86
N ARG A 237 30.80 -5.60 -14.85
CA ARG A 237 30.23 -4.48 -14.10
C ARG A 237 29.86 -3.25 -14.95
N SER A 238 29.73 -3.36 -16.27
CA SER A 238 29.76 -2.19 -17.16
C SER A 238 28.58 -2.03 -18.11
N GLN A 239 27.67 -2.99 -18.27
CA GLN A 239 26.52 -2.76 -19.14
C GLN A 239 25.27 -3.34 -18.50
N SER A 240 24.55 -2.49 -17.77
CA SER A 240 23.09 -2.55 -17.87
C SER A 240 22.79 -2.60 -19.35
N THR A 241 22.20 -3.71 -19.80
CA THR A 241 21.81 -3.86 -21.20
C THR A 241 20.91 -2.67 -21.53
N GLY A 242 20.99 -2.09 -22.74
CA GLY A 242 20.09 -0.96 -23.10
C GLY A 242 18.61 -1.26 -22.82
N ASP A 243 18.24 -2.55 -22.89
CA ASP A 243 16.95 -3.11 -22.49
C ASP A 243 16.62 -2.90 -20.99
N ASP A 244 17.55 -3.13 -20.06
CA ASP A 244 17.30 -2.94 -18.62
C ASP A 244 16.99 -1.48 -18.26
N LYS A 245 17.71 -0.54 -18.88
CA LYS A 245 17.44 0.89 -18.71
C LYS A 245 16.10 1.28 -19.33
N ALA A 246 15.78 0.76 -20.51
CA ALA A 246 14.49 1.01 -21.14
C ALA A 246 13.32 0.50 -20.28
N ARG A 247 13.45 -0.70 -19.69
CA ARG A 247 12.46 -1.26 -18.75
C ARG A 247 12.28 -0.43 -17.50
N ALA A 248 13.38 0.05 -16.90
CA ALA A 248 13.33 0.94 -15.75
C ALA A 248 12.64 2.27 -16.09
N LEU A 249 13.02 2.92 -17.19
CA LEU A 249 12.38 4.16 -17.65
C LEU A 249 10.90 3.98 -17.95
N HIS A 250 10.51 2.86 -18.58
CA HIS A 250 9.10 2.53 -18.81
C HIS A 250 8.32 2.41 -17.48
N ALA A 251 8.90 1.75 -16.48
CA ALA A 251 8.27 1.65 -15.15
C ALA A 251 8.17 3.02 -14.45
N MET A 252 9.14 3.91 -14.65
CA MET A 252 9.08 5.29 -14.13
C MET A 252 8.01 6.12 -14.80
N ASP A 253 7.85 5.96 -16.11
CA ASP A 253 6.84 6.65 -16.90
C ASP A 253 5.43 6.25 -16.45
N HIS A 254 5.16 4.94 -16.32
CA HIS A 254 3.89 4.42 -15.80
C HIS A 254 3.51 4.95 -14.41
N LEU A 255 4.50 5.25 -13.57
CA LEU A 255 4.27 5.74 -12.21
C LEU A 255 4.37 7.27 -12.12
N HIS A 256 4.54 7.97 -13.23
CA HIS A 256 4.72 9.42 -13.32
C HIS A 256 5.86 9.93 -12.43
N VAL A 257 7.00 9.22 -12.42
CA VAL A 257 8.20 9.58 -11.65
C VAL A 257 9.43 9.85 -12.52
N THR A 258 9.28 9.91 -13.83
CA THR A 258 10.36 10.17 -14.79
C THR A 258 11.08 11.50 -14.51
N ASP A 259 10.34 12.56 -14.20
CA ASP A 259 10.92 13.89 -13.89
C ASP A 259 11.73 13.91 -12.58
N LEU A 260 11.54 12.90 -11.72
CA LEU A 260 12.25 12.75 -10.46
C LEU A 260 13.54 11.93 -10.58
N ALA A 261 13.88 11.43 -11.77
CA ALA A 261 14.93 10.43 -11.96
C ALA A 261 16.27 10.75 -11.30
N ARG A 262 16.71 12.01 -11.37
CA ARG A 262 18.00 12.46 -10.83
C ARG A 262 17.92 12.97 -9.39
N ARG A 263 16.72 13.02 -8.80
CA ARG A 263 16.50 13.53 -7.45
C ARG A 263 16.88 12.47 -6.42
N ASP A 264 17.42 12.92 -5.30
CA ASP A 264 17.71 12.05 -4.16
C ASP A 264 16.42 11.51 -3.56
N PHE A 265 16.32 10.18 -3.43
CA PHE A 265 15.14 9.51 -2.92
C PHE A 265 14.75 9.98 -1.51
N ALA A 266 15.73 10.26 -0.66
CA ALA A 266 15.50 10.75 0.70
C ALA A 266 14.68 12.05 0.74
N THR A 267 14.81 12.90 -0.29
CA THR A 267 14.17 14.23 -0.39
C THR A 267 12.74 14.20 -0.92
N LEU A 268 12.24 13.02 -1.32
CA LEU A 268 10.90 12.85 -1.86
C LEU A 268 9.83 12.83 -0.76
N SER A 269 8.64 13.27 -1.11
CA SER A 269 7.43 13.09 -0.29
C SER A 269 7.07 11.61 -0.14
N GLY A 270 6.23 11.26 0.84
CA GLY A 270 5.80 9.88 1.04
C GLY A 270 5.13 9.25 -0.19
N GLY A 271 4.27 10.02 -0.87
CA GLY A 271 3.60 9.57 -2.10
C GLY A 271 4.56 9.33 -3.26
N GLU A 272 5.51 10.24 -3.49
CA GLU A 272 6.55 10.07 -4.50
C GLU A 272 7.44 8.86 -4.18
N LYS A 273 7.88 8.71 -2.92
CA LYS A 273 8.65 7.53 -2.47
C LYS A 273 7.91 6.25 -2.79
N GLN A 274 6.63 6.18 -2.48
CA GLN A 274 5.82 5.00 -2.74
C GLN A 274 5.75 4.67 -4.24
N ARG A 275 5.52 5.67 -5.10
CA ARG A 275 5.52 5.47 -6.56
C ARG A 275 6.86 4.96 -7.07
N VAL A 276 7.96 5.48 -6.56
CA VAL A 276 9.31 5.01 -6.90
C VAL A 276 9.53 3.55 -6.46
N LEU A 277 9.06 3.17 -5.27
CA LEU A 277 9.14 1.78 -4.79
C LEU A 277 8.33 0.81 -5.64
N VAL A 278 7.14 1.23 -6.08
CA VAL A 278 6.30 0.47 -7.02
C VAL A 278 6.96 0.43 -8.40
N ALA A 279 7.48 1.54 -8.92
CA ALA A 279 8.22 1.58 -10.18
C ALA A 279 9.41 0.62 -10.17
N ARG A 280 10.19 0.57 -9.08
CA ARG A 280 11.26 -0.44 -8.89
C ARG A 280 10.72 -1.86 -8.98
N ALA A 281 9.58 -2.15 -8.34
CA ALA A 281 8.98 -3.47 -8.38
C ALA A 281 8.52 -3.83 -9.81
N LEU A 282 7.93 -2.89 -10.54
CA LEU A 282 7.50 -3.09 -11.93
C LEU A 282 8.66 -3.18 -12.91
N ALA A 283 9.76 -2.47 -12.65
CA ALA A 283 10.97 -2.60 -13.44
C ALA A 283 11.50 -4.03 -13.43
N GLN A 284 11.11 -4.88 -12.47
CA GLN A 284 11.43 -6.32 -12.48
C GLN A 284 10.72 -7.12 -13.58
N ASP A 285 9.71 -6.54 -14.26
CA ASP A 285 8.74 -7.24 -15.11
C ASP A 285 8.05 -8.44 -14.38
N PRO A 286 7.42 -8.23 -13.21
CA PRO A 286 6.81 -9.31 -12.44
C PRO A 286 5.48 -9.78 -13.04
N GLN A 287 5.11 -11.02 -12.74
CA GLN A 287 3.77 -11.57 -13.01
C GLN A 287 2.87 -11.52 -11.76
N LEU A 288 3.48 -11.45 -10.58
CA LEU A 288 2.84 -11.31 -9.28
C LEU A 288 3.49 -10.16 -8.51
N LEU A 289 2.69 -9.18 -8.12
CA LEU A 289 3.12 -8.05 -7.29
C LEU A 289 2.53 -8.19 -5.89
N ILE A 290 3.39 -8.19 -4.87
CA ILE A 290 3.00 -8.24 -3.47
C ILE A 290 3.30 -6.90 -2.82
N LEU A 291 2.30 -6.27 -2.19
CA LEU A 291 2.46 -5.01 -1.48
C LEU A 291 2.03 -5.16 -0.02
N ASP A 292 2.89 -4.73 0.89
CA ASP A 292 2.52 -4.60 2.30
C ASP A 292 2.12 -3.16 2.60
N GLU A 293 0.82 -2.92 2.76
CA GLU A 293 0.21 -1.64 3.12
C GLU A 293 0.67 -0.45 2.25
N PRO A 294 0.48 -0.51 0.92
CA PRO A 294 1.03 0.49 0.00
C PRO A 294 0.41 1.88 0.13
N SER A 295 -0.73 2.01 0.81
CA SER A 295 -1.46 3.25 1.00
C SER A 295 -1.20 3.91 2.37
N ASN A 296 -0.46 3.25 3.27
CA ASN A 296 -0.26 3.75 4.62
C ASN A 296 0.69 4.97 4.63
N HIS A 297 0.42 5.93 5.51
CA HIS A 297 1.09 7.25 5.58
C HIS A 297 0.96 8.15 4.33
N LEU A 298 0.04 7.83 3.41
CA LEU A 298 -0.29 8.68 2.27
C LEU A 298 -1.57 9.49 2.54
N ASP A 299 -1.67 10.67 1.93
CA ASP A 299 -2.93 11.41 1.88
C ASP A 299 -3.95 10.71 0.97
N ILE A 300 -5.23 11.07 1.13
CA ILE A 300 -6.35 10.42 0.43
C ILE A 300 -6.15 10.43 -1.09
N ARG A 301 -5.66 11.54 -1.66
CA ARG A 301 -5.42 11.65 -3.10
C ARG A 301 -4.37 10.63 -3.55
N ASN A 302 -3.21 10.59 -2.90
CA ASN A 302 -2.13 9.68 -3.27
C ASN A 302 -2.51 8.21 -3.06
N GLN A 303 -3.33 7.90 -2.05
CA GLN A 303 -3.89 6.55 -1.84
C GLN A 303 -4.76 6.11 -3.02
N LEU A 304 -5.65 6.97 -3.51
CA LEU A 304 -6.52 6.65 -4.64
C LEU A 304 -5.73 6.53 -5.94
N GLU A 305 -4.81 7.46 -6.19
CA GLU A 305 -3.98 7.45 -7.39
C GLU A 305 -3.10 6.19 -7.48
N ILE A 306 -2.46 5.76 -6.37
CA ILE A 306 -1.64 4.55 -6.43
C ILE A 306 -2.48 3.29 -6.68
N LEU A 307 -3.67 3.19 -6.08
CA LEU A 307 -4.56 2.04 -6.30
C LEU A 307 -5.13 2.02 -7.72
N ASP A 308 -5.39 3.17 -8.32
CA ASP A 308 -5.84 3.27 -9.71
C ASP A 308 -4.74 2.90 -10.70
N LEU A 309 -3.50 3.35 -10.45
CA LEU A 309 -2.33 2.90 -11.23
C LEU A 309 -2.15 1.39 -11.13
N LEU A 310 -2.24 0.81 -9.93
CA LEU A 310 -2.14 -0.64 -9.71
C LEU A 310 -3.27 -1.42 -10.42
N ARG A 311 -4.47 -0.84 -10.52
CA ARG A 311 -5.61 -1.45 -11.23
C ARG A 311 -5.32 -1.63 -12.72
N GLY A 312 -4.53 -0.74 -13.33
CA GLY A 312 -4.21 -0.77 -14.76
C GLY A 312 -3.13 -1.78 -15.20
N LEU A 313 -2.42 -2.44 -14.27
CA LEU A 313 -1.18 -3.17 -14.58
C LEU A 313 -1.34 -4.55 -15.23
N GLY A 314 -2.55 -5.14 -15.26
CA GLY A 314 -2.80 -6.47 -15.86
C GLY A 314 -2.16 -7.68 -15.16
N ILE A 315 -1.28 -7.47 -14.18
CA ILE A 315 -0.60 -8.50 -13.39
C ILE A 315 -1.46 -8.96 -12.19
N THR A 316 -1.12 -10.11 -11.62
CA THR A 316 -1.73 -10.57 -10.36
C THR A 316 -1.19 -9.73 -9.20
N ILE A 317 -2.08 -9.25 -8.32
CA ILE A 317 -1.70 -8.39 -7.19
C ILE A 317 -2.19 -9.00 -5.88
N VAL A 318 -1.32 -9.03 -4.88
CA VAL A 318 -1.69 -9.33 -3.49
C VAL A 318 -1.28 -8.16 -2.63
N THR A 319 -2.25 -7.51 -1.98
CA THR A 319 -1.98 -6.35 -1.12
C THR A 319 -2.65 -6.51 0.22
N THR A 320 -2.00 -6.02 1.28
CA THR A 320 -2.67 -5.76 2.56
C THR A 320 -3.24 -4.35 2.54
N LEU A 321 -4.47 -4.19 3.03
CA LEU A 321 -5.14 -2.89 3.15
C LEU A 321 -5.81 -2.81 4.53
N HIS A 322 -5.76 -1.63 5.14
CA HIS A 322 -6.50 -1.35 6.38
C HIS A 322 -7.86 -0.71 6.12
N ASP A 323 -7.94 0.10 5.07
CA ASP A 323 -9.18 0.75 4.67
C ASP A 323 -10.05 -0.24 3.89
N ILE A 324 -11.18 -0.58 4.50
CA ILE A 324 -12.15 -1.55 3.98
C ILE A 324 -12.88 -0.99 2.74
N ASN A 325 -13.07 0.33 2.65
CA ASN A 325 -13.68 0.98 1.48
C ASN A 325 -12.72 0.96 0.29
N LEU A 326 -11.43 1.25 0.53
CA LEU A 326 -10.40 1.11 -0.50
C LEU A 326 -10.29 -0.34 -0.99
N ALA A 327 -10.32 -1.31 -0.07
CA ALA A 327 -10.31 -2.72 -0.43
C ALA A 327 -11.54 -3.13 -1.25
N ALA A 328 -12.73 -2.64 -0.91
CA ALA A 328 -13.96 -2.92 -1.64
C ALA A 328 -13.95 -2.39 -3.09
N GLY A 329 -13.35 -1.22 -3.33
CA GLY A 329 -13.23 -0.64 -4.67
C GLY A 329 -12.02 -1.13 -5.47
N PHE A 330 -10.99 -1.64 -4.79
CA PHE A 330 -9.77 -2.14 -5.43
C PHE A 330 -9.81 -3.64 -5.69
N ALA A 331 -10.20 -4.50 -4.76
CA ALA A 331 -9.95 -5.93 -4.91
C ALA A 331 -10.94 -6.61 -5.89
N THR A 332 -10.48 -7.66 -6.57
CA THR A 332 -11.37 -8.66 -7.20
C THR A 332 -11.67 -9.81 -6.25
N ARG A 333 -10.76 -10.06 -5.29
CA ARG A 333 -10.93 -11.02 -4.19
C ARG A 333 -10.50 -10.40 -2.88
N ALA A 334 -11.13 -10.81 -1.80
CA ALA A 334 -10.82 -10.35 -0.45
C ALA A 334 -10.65 -11.54 0.50
N ILE A 335 -9.73 -11.39 1.44
CA ILE A 335 -9.53 -12.30 2.56
C ILE A 335 -9.62 -11.48 3.85
N ILE A 336 -10.35 -12.00 4.83
CA ILE A 336 -10.35 -11.46 6.20
C ILE A 336 -9.59 -12.43 7.10
N LEU A 337 -8.48 -11.97 7.67
CA LEU A 337 -7.68 -12.69 8.65
C LEU A 337 -7.99 -12.21 10.06
N LYS A 338 -8.04 -13.15 11.02
CA LYS A 338 -8.07 -12.88 12.46
C LYS A 338 -7.30 -13.97 13.19
N ASP A 339 -6.46 -13.58 14.14
CA ASP A 339 -5.72 -14.52 15.00
C ASP A 339 -4.93 -15.62 14.25
N GLY A 340 -4.44 -15.30 13.05
CA GLY A 340 -3.70 -16.21 12.18
C GLY A 340 -4.58 -17.18 11.37
N GLN A 341 -5.90 -17.00 11.36
CA GLN A 341 -6.85 -17.83 10.62
C GLN A 341 -7.64 -16.99 9.62
N MET A 342 -8.05 -17.64 8.54
CA MET A 342 -8.93 -17.05 7.54
C MET A 342 -10.38 -17.22 7.98
N ILE A 343 -11.08 -16.10 8.20
CA ILE A 343 -12.51 -16.11 8.56
C ILE A 343 -13.37 -16.16 7.30
N ALA A 344 -12.99 -15.42 6.27
CA ALA A 344 -13.75 -15.31 5.03
C ALA A 344 -12.81 -15.10 3.84
N GLU A 345 -13.22 -15.63 2.69
CA GLU A 345 -12.51 -15.63 1.41
C GLU A 345 -13.53 -15.57 0.27
N GLY A 346 -13.21 -14.85 -0.80
CA GLY A 346 -14.04 -14.79 -2.01
C GLY A 346 -14.15 -13.39 -2.60
N CYS A 347 -15.26 -13.14 -3.31
CA CYS A 347 -15.58 -11.83 -3.85
C CYS A 347 -15.75 -10.79 -2.72
N PRO A 348 -15.27 -9.54 -2.88
CA PRO A 348 -15.45 -8.49 -1.88
C PRO A 348 -16.91 -8.29 -1.46
N ARG A 349 -17.89 -8.54 -2.34
CA ARG A 349 -19.31 -8.41 -2.00
C ARG A 349 -19.81 -9.46 -1.01
N ASP A 350 -19.20 -10.65 -1.00
CA ASP A 350 -19.58 -11.78 -0.16
C ASP A 350 -18.74 -11.85 1.12
N VAL A 351 -17.51 -11.31 1.04
CA VAL A 351 -16.56 -11.28 2.16
C VAL A 351 -16.76 -10.04 3.04
N LEU A 352 -16.94 -8.85 2.45
CA LEU A 352 -17.07 -7.58 3.17
C LEU A 352 -18.52 -7.37 3.60
N THR A 353 -18.98 -8.19 4.55
CA THR A 353 -20.30 -8.10 5.17
C THR A 353 -20.21 -7.47 6.55
N ALA A 354 -21.33 -6.94 7.07
CA ALA A 354 -21.38 -6.41 8.42
C ALA A 354 -20.93 -7.43 9.47
N ASP A 355 -21.35 -8.69 9.32
CA ASP A 355 -21.06 -9.76 10.28
C ASP A 355 -19.57 -10.12 10.28
N HIS A 356 -18.97 -10.35 9.11
CA HIS A 356 -17.55 -10.69 9.02
C HIS A 356 -16.66 -9.57 9.55
N LEU A 357 -16.97 -8.31 9.19
CA LEU A 357 -16.18 -7.15 9.64
C LEU A 357 -16.34 -6.91 11.13
N SER A 358 -17.56 -7.01 11.66
CA SER A 358 -17.81 -6.85 13.10
C SER A 358 -17.10 -7.92 13.91
N ALA A 359 -17.14 -9.18 13.45
CA ALA A 359 -16.45 -10.29 14.09
C ALA A 359 -14.92 -10.16 14.02
N ALA A 360 -14.37 -9.69 12.89
CA ALA A 360 -12.92 -9.59 12.69
C ALA A 360 -12.30 -8.43 13.47
N PHE A 361 -12.93 -7.26 13.45
CA PHE A 361 -12.38 -6.03 14.02
C PHE A 361 -12.91 -5.70 15.43
N THR A 362 -13.86 -6.48 15.96
CA THR A 362 -14.48 -6.25 17.28
C THR A 362 -15.14 -4.86 17.35
N VAL A 363 -15.97 -4.55 16.35
CA VAL A 363 -16.68 -3.28 16.19
C VAL A 363 -18.11 -3.54 15.70
N GLN A 364 -19.00 -2.59 15.85
CA GLN A 364 -20.28 -2.59 15.13
C GLN A 364 -20.04 -2.04 13.72
N THR A 365 -20.43 -2.80 12.69
CA THR A 365 -20.31 -2.40 11.29
C THR A 365 -21.66 -2.09 10.68
N HIS A 366 -21.77 -0.93 10.03
CA HIS A 366 -22.91 -0.58 9.19
C HIS A 366 -22.49 -0.52 7.73
N VAL A 367 -23.31 -1.11 6.86
CA VAL A 367 -23.09 -1.14 5.41
C VAL A 367 -24.10 -0.19 4.77
N HIS A 368 -23.58 0.79 4.03
CA HIS A 368 -24.35 1.76 3.28
C HIS A 368 -24.24 1.45 1.79
N SER A 369 -25.36 1.51 1.09
CA SER A 369 -25.39 1.41 -0.36
C SER A 369 -25.36 2.82 -0.97
N LEU A 370 -24.34 3.10 -1.77
CA LEU A 370 -24.21 4.33 -2.55
C LEU A 370 -24.57 4.06 -4.02
N ASP A 371 -24.91 5.12 -4.76
CA ASP A 371 -25.16 5.07 -6.21
C ASP A 371 -26.17 3.98 -6.63
N GLY A 372 -27.30 3.89 -5.92
CA GLY A 372 -28.33 2.89 -6.21
C GLY A 372 -27.90 1.43 -5.96
N GLY A 373 -26.85 1.21 -5.16
CA GLY A 373 -26.35 -0.12 -4.79
C GLY A 373 -25.13 -0.59 -5.60
N ALA A 374 -24.61 0.25 -6.50
CA ALA A 374 -23.40 -0.07 -7.26
C ALA A 374 -22.15 -0.11 -6.36
N THR A 375 -22.09 0.79 -5.37
CA THR A 375 -20.96 0.96 -4.47
C THR A 375 -21.40 0.72 -3.03
N ARG A 376 -20.60 0.00 -2.24
CA ARG A 376 -20.82 -0.16 -0.79
C ARG A 376 -19.83 0.70 -0.02
N ASN A 377 -20.32 1.35 1.02
CA ASN A 377 -19.51 2.12 1.96
C ASN A 377 -19.73 1.58 3.38
N PHE A 378 -18.65 1.48 4.15
CA PHE A 378 -18.66 0.89 5.48
C PHE A 378 -18.38 1.96 6.53
N SER A 379 -19.15 1.96 7.61
CA SER A 379 -18.92 2.80 8.79
C SER A 379 -18.89 1.95 10.05
N PHE A 380 -18.07 2.34 11.02
CA PHE A 380 -17.80 1.56 12.22
C PHE A 380 -18.11 2.36 13.49
N ALA A 381 -18.63 1.67 14.50
CA ALA A 381 -18.80 2.18 15.85
C ALA A 381 -18.21 1.18 16.86
N LEU A 382 -17.76 1.65 18.02
CA LEU A 382 -17.31 0.76 19.08
C LEU A 382 -18.49 -0.08 19.57
N SER A 383 -18.30 -1.39 19.66
CA SER A 383 -19.24 -2.27 20.36
C SER A 383 -19.22 -1.92 21.85
N ALA A 384 -20.39 -1.56 22.38
CA ALA A 384 -20.61 -1.21 23.78
C ALA A 384 -20.40 -2.39 24.73
#